data_AF-A0A2S3W4X6-F1
#
_entry.id   AF-A0A2S3W4X6-F1
#
_cell.length_a   1.000
_cell.length_b   1.000
_cell.length_c   1.000
_cell.angle_alpha   90.00
_cell.angle_beta   90.00
_cell.angle_gamma   90.00
#
_symmetry.space_group_name_H-M   'P 1'
#
loop_
_entity.id
_entity.type
_entity.pdbx_description
1 polymer ?
#
loop_
_entity_poly.entity_id
_entity_poly.type
_entity_poly.pdbx_seq_one_letter_code
_entity_poly.pdbx_strand_id
1 'polypeptide(L)'
;MDGCFMFVCSCNMLTDTDVDNAVSKGATHPREVYAAKGCKAQCGNCVPGVLCLLRRALRQAREGQGVALDLSGGEGRSLMA
;
A
#
# COMPACT_ATOMS: atom_id res chain seq x y z
N MET A 1 9.78 15.46 5.76
CA MET A 1 8.84 15.07 4.68
C MET A 1 9.66 14.24 3.72
N ASP A 2 9.92 13.00 4.11
CA ASP A 2 10.97 12.18 3.51
C ASP A 2 10.32 10.97 2.85
N GLY A 3 9.43 11.26 1.89
CA GLY A 3 8.81 10.29 1.02
C GLY A 3 9.25 10.56 -0.41
N CYS A 4 10.25 9.83 -0.90
CA CYS A 4 10.59 9.83 -2.31
C CYS A 4 9.53 9.00 -3.04
N PHE A 5 8.49 9.65 -3.54
CA PHE A 5 7.47 9.01 -4.37
C PHE A 5 8.09 8.65 -5.73
N MET A 6 8.04 7.38 -6.08
CA MET A 6 8.48 6.89 -7.39
C MET A 6 7.28 6.86 -8.34
N PHE A 7 7.32 7.69 -9.38
CA PHE A 7 6.35 7.58 -10.47
C PHE A 7 6.57 6.30 -11.26
N VAL A 8 5.56 5.44 -11.28
CA VAL A 8 5.54 4.20 -12.08
C VAL A 8 4.85 4.41 -13.43
N CYS A 9 4.00 5.44 -13.57
CA CYS A 9 3.31 5.75 -14.82
C CYS A 9 3.35 7.24 -15.16
N SER A 10 4.04 7.61 -16.25
CA SER A 10 4.07 8.99 -16.75
C SER A 10 2.78 9.40 -17.48
N CYS A 11 1.99 8.46 -17.98
CA CYS A 11 0.72 8.76 -18.65
C CYS A 11 -0.36 9.27 -17.69
N ASN A 12 -0.45 8.63 -16.51
CA ASN A 12 -1.51 8.85 -15.54
C ASN A 12 -0.99 9.39 -14.21
N MET A 13 0.31 9.72 -14.13
CA MET A 13 1.01 10.14 -12.91
C MET A 13 0.74 9.22 -11.72
N LEU A 14 0.82 7.91 -11.95
CA LEU A 14 0.74 6.93 -10.85
C LEU A 14 2.08 6.85 -10.13
N THR A 15 2.01 6.89 -8.81
CA THR A 15 3.13 6.68 -7.89
C THR A 15 3.06 5.30 -7.24
N ASP A 16 4.13 4.88 -6.58
CA ASP A 16 4.12 3.70 -5.70
C ASP A 16 3.05 3.81 -4.59
N THR A 17 2.86 5.00 -4.03
CA THR A 17 1.87 5.26 -2.98
C THR A 17 0.44 5.15 -3.49
N ASP A 18 0.19 5.48 -4.76
CA ASP A 18 -1.11 5.22 -5.38
C ASP A 18 -1.40 3.71 -5.46
N VAL A 19 -0.38 2.87 -5.71
CA VAL A 19 -0.53 1.41 -5.71
C VAL A 19 -0.83 0.90 -4.30
N ASP A 20 -0.10 1.39 -3.30
CA ASP A 20 -0.28 1.00 -1.90
C ASP A 20 -1.68 1.37 -1.38
N ASN A 21 -2.13 2.60 -1.69
CA ASN A 21 -3.49 3.07 -1.40
C ASN A 21 -4.56 2.25 -2.11
N ALA A 22 -4.32 1.83 -3.36
CA ALA A 22 -5.26 0.98 -4.08
C ALA A 22 -5.37 -0.41 -3.43
N VAL A 23 -4.24 -1.00 -3.00
CA VAL A 23 -4.23 -2.29 -2.28
C VAL A 23 -4.94 -2.19 -0.94
N SER A 24 -4.71 -1.10 -0.19
CA SER A 24 -5.43 -0.82 1.07
C SER A 24 -6.95 -0.72 0.88
N LYS A 25 -7.41 -0.38 -0.33
CA LYS A 25 -8.83 -0.37 -0.74
C LYS A 25 -9.31 -1.68 -1.37
N GLY A 26 -8.46 -2.71 -1.39
CA GLY A 26 -8.80 -4.06 -1.88
C GLY A 26 -8.41 -4.35 -3.33
N ALA A 27 -7.57 -3.53 -3.98
CA ALA A 27 -7.10 -3.84 -5.33
C ALA A 27 -6.21 -5.10 -5.34
N THR A 28 -6.51 -6.02 -6.25
CA THR A 28 -5.75 -7.27 -6.46
C THR A 28 -5.22 -7.40 -7.90
N HIS A 29 -5.69 -6.53 -8.80
CA HIS A 29 -5.29 -6.49 -10.21
C HIS A 29 -4.88 -5.08 -10.67
N PRO A 30 -3.96 -4.95 -11.65
CA PRO A 30 -3.53 -3.64 -12.15
C PRO A 30 -4.67 -2.75 -12.62
N ARG A 31 -5.72 -3.32 -13.26
CA ARG A 31 -6.91 -2.58 -13.69
C ARG A 31 -7.58 -1.82 -12.53
N GLU A 32 -7.55 -2.40 -11.34
CA GLU A 32 -8.18 -1.83 -10.14
C GLU A 32 -7.33 -0.71 -9.56
N VAL A 33 -6.00 -0.77 -9.72
CA VAL A 33 -5.10 0.35 -9.39
C VAL A 33 -5.40 1.56 -10.25
N TYR A 34 -5.54 1.39 -11.57
CA TYR A 34 -5.94 2.49 -12.45
C TYR A 34 -7.33 3.03 -12.09
N ALA A 35 -8.31 2.14 -11.87
CA ALA A 35 -9.66 2.52 -11.49
C ALA A 35 -9.71 3.28 -10.15
N ALA A 36 -8.91 2.90 -9.17
CA ALA A 36 -8.82 3.58 -7.86
C ALA A 36 -8.30 5.02 -7.98
N LYS A 37 -7.51 5.33 -9.02
CA LYS A 37 -7.07 6.69 -9.36
C LYS A 37 -8.05 7.43 -10.30
N GLY A 38 -9.10 6.76 -10.77
CA GLY A 38 -10.05 7.31 -11.73
C GLY A 38 -9.53 7.35 -13.16
N CYS A 39 -8.58 6.48 -13.52
CA CYS A 39 -7.99 6.44 -14.86
C CYS A 39 -8.02 5.02 -15.47
N LYS A 40 -7.57 4.92 -16.72
CA LYS A 40 -7.34 3.66 -17.44
C LYS A 40 -5.91 3.65 -18.00
N ALA A 41 -5.38 2.47 -18.26
CA ALA A 41 -4.08 2.36 -18.93
C ALA A 41 -4.12 3.05 -20.31
N GLN A 42 -3.10 3.84 -20.62
CA GLN A 42 -2.94 4.53 -21.91
C GLN A 42 -1.96 3.76 -22.82
N CYS A 43 -0.65 3.88 -22.57
CA CYS A 43 0.39 3.24 -23.39
C CYS A 43 0.80 1.83 -22.92
N GLY A 44 0.43 1.44 -21.69
CA GLY A 44 0.72 0.10 -21.15
C GLY A 44 2.15 -0.14 -20.65
N ASN A 45 3.12 0.73 -20.94
CA ASN A 45 4.53 0.52 -20.56
C ASN A 45 4.77 0.36 -19.04
N CYS A 46 3.91 0.97 -18.23
CA CYS A 46 3.97 0.88 -16.77
C CYS A 46 3.39 -0.41 -16.19
N VAL A 47 2.66 -1.22 -16.97
CA VAL A 47 1.91 -2.38 -16.46
C VAL A 47 2.81 -3.39 -15.72
N PRO A 48 4.01 -3.77 -16.21
CA PRO A 48 4.92 -4.64 -15.46
C PRO A 48 5.36 -4.04 -14.12
N GLY A 49 5.62 -2.73 -14.08
CA GLY A 49 6.00 -2.01 -12.87
C GLY A 49 4.85 -1.94 -11.85
N VAL A 50 3.65 -1.58 -12.30
CA VAL A 50 2.43 -1.59 -11.48
C VAL A 50 2.18 -2.98 -10.91
N LEU A 51 2.33 -4.04 -11.71
CA LEU A 51 2.16 -5.42 -11.25
C LEU A 51 3.21 -5.82 -10.20
N CYS A 52 4.46 -5.39 -10.35
CA CYS A 52 5.53 -5.64 -9.39
C CYS A 52 5.19 -4.99 -8.03
N LEU A 53 4.84 -3.71 -8.04
CA LEU A 53 4.46 -2.96 -6.85
C LEU A 53 3.20 -3.54 -6.19
N LEU A 54 2.18 -3.87 -6.98
CA LEU A 54 0.96 -4.50 -6.52
C LEU A 54 1.23 -5.82 -5.79
N ARG A 55 2.05 -6.70 -6.38
CA ARG A 55 2.44 -7.98 -5.76
C ARG A 55 3.22 -7.77 -4.47
N ARG A 56 4.10 -6.76 -4.42
CA ARG A 56 4.84 -6.39 -3.21
C ARG A 56 3.89 -5.94 -2.11
N ALA A 57 3.03 -4.97 -2.40
CA ALA A 57 2.06 -4.43 -1.43
C ALA A 57 1.09 -5.52 -0.93
N LEU A 58 0.62 -6.41 -1.80
CA LEU A 58 -0.23 -7.54 -1.40
C LEU A 58 0.49 -8.53 -0.47
N ARG A 59 1.80 -8.75 -0.62
CA ARG A 59 2.57 -9.58 0.33
C ARG A 59 2.72 -8.87 1.67
N GLN A 60 3.10 -7.59 1.64
CA GLN A 60 3.26 -6.78 2.86
C GLN A 60 1.94 -6.66 3.65
N ALA A 61 0.80 -6.52 2.96
CA ALA A 61 -0.51 -6.50 3.59
C ALA A 61 -0.81 -7.82 4.32
N ARG A 62 -0.42 -8.97 3.76
CA ARG A 62 -0.59 -10.29 4.39
C ARG A 62 0.35 -10.49 5.59
N GLU A 63 1.57 -10.00 5.49
CA GLU A 63 2.57 -10.07 6.56
C GLU A 63 2.20 -9.14 7.73
N GLY A 64 1.67 -7.95 7.44
CA GLY A 64 1.17 -6.99 8.44
C GLY A 64 -0.11 -7.43 9.15
N GLN A 65 -0.86 -8.37 8.58
CA GLN A 65 -2.03 -8.99 9.20
C GLN A 65 -1.68 -10.02 10.30
N GLY A 66 -0.38 -10.30 10.53
CA GLY A 66 0.11 -11.17 11.59
C GLY A 66 0.53 -10.48 12.90
N VAL A 67 0.42 -9.15 13.01
CA VAL A 67 0.78 -8.40 14.23
C VAL A 67 -0.46 -7.73 14.82
N ALA A 68 -1.45 -8.53 15.19
CA ALA A 68 -2.38 -8.17 16.25
C ALA A 68 -1.76 -8.61 17.59
N LEU A 69 -0.70 -7.93 18.02
CA LEU A 69 -0.32 -7.96 19.42
C LEU A 69 -1.06 -6.82 20.12
N ASP A 70 -2.14 -7.24 20.78
CA ASP A 70 -2.73 -6.57 21.93
C ASP A 70 -1.66 -5.84 22.75
N LEU A 71 -1.82 -4.52 22.88
CA LEU A 71 -1.20 -3.76 23.96
C LEU A 71 -2.33 -3.27 24.87
N SER A 72 -3.09 -4.21 25.44
CA SER A 72 -3.87 -3.95 26.66
C SER A 72 -2.93 -4.16 27.85
N GLY A 73 -1.96 -3.25 28.00
CA GLY A 73 -1.06 -3.21 29.15
C GLY A 73 -1.75 -2.60 30.37
N GLY A 74 -2.56 -3.38 31.07
CA GLY A 74 -3.05 -3.07 32.42
C GLY A 74 -2.53 -4.08 33.43
N GLU A 75 -1.55 -3.68 34.25
CA GLU A 75 -1.24 -4.16 35.61
C GLU A 75 -0.10 -3.21 36.10
N GLY A 76 -0.23 -2.39 37.15
CA GLY A 76 -0.30 -2.80 38.54
C GLY A 76 0.76 -2.03 39.35
N ARG A 77 0.28 -1.26 40.34
CA ARG A 77 0.94 -0.72 41.55
C ARG A 77 2.48 -0.67 41.61
N SER A 78 3.03 0.53 41.84
CA SER A 78 4.02 0.70 42.90
C SER A 78 3.74 1.96 43.71
N LEU A 79 3.44 1.70 44.99
CA LEU A 79 3.61 2.60 46.12
C LEU A 79 5.03 3.20 46.11
N MET A 80 5.19 4.48 46.44
CA MET A 80 6.26 5.06 47.27
C MET A 80 5.71 6.44 47.72
N ALA A 81 5.28 6.58 48.98
CA ALA A 81 6.08 6.98 50.14
C ALA A 81 6.40 8.49 50.12
#